data_AF-A0A242NK70-F1
#
_entry.id   AF-A0A242NK70-F1
#
_cell.length_a   1.000
_cell.length_b   1.000
_cell.length_c   1.000
_cell.angle_alpha   90.00
_cell.angle_beta   90.00
_cell.angle_gamma   90.00
#
_symmetry.space_group_name_H-M   'P 1'
#
loop_
_entity.id
_entity.type
_entity.pdbx_description
1 polymer ?
#
loop_
_entity_poly.entity_id
_entity_poly.type
_entity_poly.pdbx_seq_one_letter_code
_entity_poly.pdbx_strand_id
1 'polypeptide(L)'
;MKKFFLIVGVMLWSTYSFAKAPDCASFPMNTTATWMQNEGILAMGDIDSSKTKINLLASEKKINTNKMIKKKFIYTNIYNFVFYDDDGKSYQVITKIDTVESPKNRFDCSYGGYSEFYFVSKEGGF
;
A
#
# COMPACT_ATOMS: atom_id res chain seq x y z
N MET A 1 2.98 -41.23 -23.97
CA MET A 1 3.74 -39.97 -23.75
C MET A 1 2.90 -38.69 -23.85
N LYS A 2 1.68 -38.70 -24.43
CA LYS A 2 0.83 -37.49 -24.55
C LYS A 2 0.21 -36.96 -23.24
N LYS A 3 0.06 -37.81 -22.22
CA LYS A 3 -0.60 -37.45 -20.94
C LYS A 3 0.33 -36.71 -19.95
N PHE A 4 1.65 -36.87 -20.07
CA PHE A 4 2.61 -36.18 -19.19
C PHE A 4 2.75 -34.69 -19.51
N PHE A 5 2.61 -34.30 -20.78
CA PHE A 5 2.66 -32.89 -21.20
C PHE A 5 1.54 -32.04 -20.61
N LEU A 6 0.35 -32.62 -20.39
CA LEU A 6 -0.78 -31.90 -19.78
C LEU A 6 -0.54 -31.60 -18.30
N ILE A 7 0.12 -32.51 -17.58
CA ILE A 7 0.39 -32.36 -16.14
C ILE A 7 1.45 -31.27 -15.90
N VAL A 8 2.50 -31.23 -16.73
CA VAL A 8 3.55 -30.19 -16.65
C VAL A 8 3.02 -28.80 -17.05
N GLY A 9 2.10 -28.72 -18.01
CA GLY A 9 1.49 -27.46 -18.43
C GLY A 9 0.62 -26.79 -17.37
N VAL A 10 -0.13 -27.55 -16.58
CA VAL A 10 -1.02 -27.01 -15.53
C VAL A 10 -0.23 -26.47 -14.33
N MET A 11 0.92 -27.06 -14.00
CA MET A 11 1.77 -26.60 -12.89
C MET A 11 2.48 -25.26 -13.17
N LEU A 12 2.65 -24.88 -14.44
CA LEU A 12 3.30 -23.63 -14.85
C LEU A 12 2.34 -22.43 -14.88
N TRP A 13 1.02 -22.64 -14.77
CA TRP A 13 0.03 -21.56 -14.79
C TRP A 13 -0.35 -21.04 -13.40
N SER A 14 -0.16 -21.83 -12.34
CA SER A 14 -0.48 -21.43 -10.96
C SER A 14 0.47 -20.37 -10.40
N THR A 15 1.63 -20.13 -11.03
CA THR A 15 2.65 -19.20 -10.53
C THR A 15 2.46 -17.75 -11.00
N TYR A 16 1.48 -17.45 -11.86
CA TYR A 16 1.30 -16.12 -12.45
C TYR A 16 0.07 -15.33 -11.98
N SER A 17 -0.64 -15.83 -10.96
CA SER A 17 -1.75 -15.06 -10.38
C SER A 17 -1.23 -14.04 -9.35
N PHE A 18 -0.44 -13.08 -9.80
CA PHE A 18 -0.24 -11.84 -9.04
C PHE A 18 -1.47 -10.98 -9.29
N ALA A 19 -2.46 -11.07 -8.39
CA ALA A 19 -3.55 -10.12 -8.37
C ALA A 19 -2.96 -8.70 -8.34
N LYS A 20 -3.22 -7.91 -9.37
CA LYS A 20 -2.72 -6.53 -9.47
C LYS A 20 -3.25 -5.77 -8.26
N ALA A 21 -2.34 -5.41 -7.36
CA ALA A 21 -2.68 -4.59 -6.21
C ALA A 21 -3.13 -3.19 -6.67
N PRO A 22 -3.97 -2.49 -5.89
CA PRO A 22 -4.31 -1.10 -6.17
C PRO A 22 -3.03 -0.26 -6.23
N ASP A 23 -2.84 0.47 -7.33
CA ASP A 23 -1.77 1.47 -7.45
C ASP A 23 -2.19 2.74 -6.72
N CYS A 24 -2.24 2.64 -5.39
CA CYS A 24 -2.76 3.68 -4.51
C CYS A 24 -1.73 4.20 -3.53
N ALA A 25 -0.45 3.81 -3.64
CA ALA A 25 0.57 4.07 -2.62
C ALA A 25 0.84 5.56 -2.35
N SER A 26 0.70 6.43 -3.35
CA SER A 26 1.01 7.86 -3.20
C SER A 26 0.10 8.59 -2.21
N PHE A 27 -1.19 8.23 -2.16
CA PHE A 27 -2.14 8.84 -1.22
C PHE A 27 -1.79 8.52 0.26
N PRO A 28 -1.73 7.24 0.70
CA PRO A 28 -1.34 6.90 2.05
C PRO A 28 0.05 7.44 2.38
N MET A 29 1.03 7.36 1.47
CA MET A 29 2.36 7.93 1.69
C MET A 29 2.32 9.44 2.04
N ASN A 30 1.57 10.24 1.27
CA ASN A 30 1.44 11.68 1.53
C ASN A 30 0.70 11.96 2.86
N THR A 31 -0.35 11.19 3.16
CA THR A 31 -1.05 11.31 4.45
C THR A 31 -0.15 10.91 5.61
N THR A 32 0.73 9.93 5.44
CA THR A 32 1.72 9.52 6.45
C THR A 32 2.74 10.60 6.68
N ALA A 33 3.29 11.20 5.63
CA ALA A 33 4.24 12.30 5.75
C ALA A 33 3.62 13.52 6.46
N THR A 34 2.35 13.82 6.17
CA THR A 34 1.61 14.90 6.83
C THR A 34 1.39 14.59 8.31
N TRP A 35 0.99 13.35 8.61
CA TRP A 35 0.81 12.88 9.98
C TRP A 35 2.12 12.94 10.78
N MET A 36 3.24 12.46 10.23
CA MET A 36 4.56 12.53 10.87
C MET A 36 4.98 13.97 11.20
N GLN A 37 4.70 14.93 10.31
CA GLN A 37 4.95 16.34 10.57
C GLN A 37 4.09 16.86 11.73
N ASN A 38 2.79 16.52 11.75
CA ASN A 38 1.87 16.96 12.80
C ASN A 38 2.24 16.38 14.18
N GLU A 39 2.79 15.17 14.22
CA GLU A 39 3.30 14.52 15.44
C GLU A 39 4.72 14.97 15.83
N GLY A 40 5.37 15.84 15.04
CA GLY A 40 6.73 16.30 15.31
C GLY A 40 7.82 15.24 15.13
N ILE A 41 7.54 14.19 14.33
CA ILE A 41 8.47 13.07 14.10
C ILE A 41 9.51 13.42 13.04
N LEU A 42 9.06 13.92 11.89
CA LEU A 42 9.87 14.34 10.75
C LEU A 42 9.07 15.36 9.93
N ALA A 43 9.66 16.51 9.61
CA ALA A 43 8.99 17.50 8.77
C ALA A 43 8.96 17.02 7.31
N MET A 44 7.90 17.33 6.56
CA MET A 44 7.79 16.91 5.15
C MET A 44 8.94 17.44 4.28
N GLY A 45 9.47 18.62 4.60
CA GLY A 45 10.60 19.23 3.88
C GLY A 45 11.93 18.51 4.08
N ASP A 46 12.06 17.74 5.16
CA ASP A 46 13.28 17.01 5.51
C ASP A 46 13.26 15.56 4.97
N ILE A 47 12.18 15.15 4.29
CA ILE A 47 12.05 13.81 3.72
C ILE A 47 12.82 13.72 2.40
N ASP A 48 13.82 12.84 2.36
CA ASP A 48 14.46 12.40 1.12
C ASP A 48 13.53 11.42 0.36
N SER A 49 12.69 12.01 -0.48
CA SER A 49 11.76 11.28 -1.34
C SER A 49 12.44 10.26 -2.28
N SER A 50 13.71 10.48 -2.65
CA SER A 50 14.46 9.59 -3.53
C SER A 50 14.88 8.29 -2.86
N LYS A 51 15.00 8.30 -1.52
CA LYS A 51 15.34 7.13 -0.71
C LYS A 51 14.12 6.46 -0.08
N THR A 52 12.95 7.12 -0.10
CA THR A 52 11.74 6.60 0.52
C THR A 52 11.34 5.25 -0.09
N LYS A 53 11.10 4.26 0.77
CA LYS A 53 10.71 2.91 0.33
C LYS A 53 9.24 2.68 0.62
N ILE A 54 8.56 2.07 -0.35
CA ILE A 54 7.15 1.73 -0.30
C ILE A 54 7.02 0.22 -0.45
N ASN A 55 6.39 -0.44 0.51
CA ASN A 55 6.07 -1.87 0.40
C ASN A 55 4.60 -2.12 0.76
N LEU A 56 3.87 -2.80 -0.11
CA LEU A 56 2.52 -3.28 0.20
C LEU A 56 2.63 -4.64 0.87
N LEU A 57 2.39 -4.69 2.19
CA LEU A 57 2.48 -5.92 2.97
C LEU A 57 1.28 -6.84 2.72
N ALA A 58 0.08 -6.27 2.61
CA ALA A 58 -1.15 -7.03 2.39
C ALA A 58 -2.21 -6.18 1.68
N SER A 59 -3.06 -6.84 0.90
CA SER A 59 -4.23 -6.23 0.26
C SER A 59 -5.39 -7.21 0.29
N GLU A 60 -6.43 -6.91 1.08
CA GLU A 60 -7.62 -7.73 1.21
C GLU A 60 -8.78 -7.15 0.38
N LYS A 61 -9.29 -7.92 -0.59
CA LYS A 61 -10.43 -7.53 -1.43
C LYS A 61 -11.75 -7.97 -0.81
N LYS A 62 -12.68 -7.02 -0.61
CA LYS A 62 -14.03 -7.24 -0.06
C LYS A 62 -15.10 -6.73 -1.02
N ILE A 63 -16.24 -7.41 -1.07
CA ILE A 63 -17.42 -6.90 -1.79
C ILE A 63 -17.94 -5.67 -1.03
N ASN A 64 -18.19 -4.57 -1.74
CA ASN A 64 -18.82 -3.42 -1.13
C ASN A 64 -20.31 -3.71 -0.90
N THR A 65 -20.75 -3.74 0.36
CA THR A 65 -22.15 -4.00 0.74
C THR A 65 -22.98 -2.71 0.84
N ASN A 66 -22.35 -1.54 0.77
CA ASN A 66 -23.05 -0.26 0.79
C ASN A 66 -23.70 0.03 -0.57
N LYS A 67 -25.02 -0.16 -0.65
CA LYS A 67 -25.82 0.01 -1.87
C LYS A 67 -25.88 1.45 -2.39
N MET A 68 -25.55 2.45 -1.58
CA MET A 68 -25.50 3.85 -2.02
C MET A 68 -24.23 4.16 -2.80
N ILE A 69 -23.20 3.31 -2.67
CA ILE A 69 -21.88 3.51 -3.27
C ILE A 69 -21.79 2.62 -4.49
N LYS A 70 -21.73 3.22 -5.70
CA LYS A 70 -21.63 2.48 -6.99
C LYS A 70 -20.31 1.70 -7.17
N LYS A 71 -19.49 1.55 -6.14
CA LYS A 71 -18.17 0.89 -6.18
C LYS A 71 -18.36 -0.61 -5.93
N LYS A 72 -17.60 -1.44 -6.63
CA LYS A 72 -17.83 -2.89 -6.65
C LYS A 72 -17.10 -3.59 -5.52
N PHE A 73 -15.89 -3.13 -5.20
CA PHE A 73 -15.04 -3.74 -4.19
C PHE A 73 -14.34 -2.69 -3.34
N ILE A 74 -14.13 -3.02 -2.08
CA ILE A 74 -13.24 -2.31 -1.14
C ILE A 74 -11.96 -3.15 -1.02
N TYR A 75 -10.82 -2.50 -0.95
CA TYR A 75 -9.51 -3.08 -0.74
C TYR A 75 -8.92 -2.49 0.52
N THR A 76 -8.76 -3.30 1.55
CA THR A 76 -8.02 -2.91 2.76
C THR A 76 -6.54 -3.20 2.51
N ASN A 77 -5.74 -2.15 2.42
CA ASN A 77 -4.31 -2.23 2.11
C ASN A 77 -3.49 -1.92 3.37
N ILE A 78 -2.46 -2.73 3.60
CA ILE A 78 -1.46 -2.50 4.65
C ILE A 78 -0.14 -2.15 3.96
N TYR A 79 0.27 -0.89 4.08
CA TYR A 79 1.56 -0.43 3.56
C TYR A 79 2.59 -0.31 4.68
N ASN A 80 3.84 -0.58 4.34
CA ASN A 80 5.02 -0.25 5.11
C ASN A 80 5.81 0.82 4.36
N PHE A 81 5.93 1.99 4.96
CA PHE A 81 6.74 3.09 4.46
C PHE A 81 8.02 3.21 5.29
N VAL A 82 9.15 3.40 4.61
CA VAL A 82 10.41 3.78 5.24
C VAL A 82 10.83 5.11 4.66
N PHE A 83 10.67 6.17 5.45
CA PHE A 83 11.12 7.51 5.12
C PHE A 83 12.57 7.67 5.57
N TYR A 84 13.32 8.50 4.86
CA TYR A 84 14.69 8.87 5.24
C TYR A 84 14.77 10.39 5.33
N ASP A 85 15.49 10.90 6.32
CA ASP A 85 15.88 12.30 6.35
C ASP A 85 17.22 12.53 5.64
N ASP A 86 17.59 13.81 5.48
CA ASP A 86 18.83 14.22 4.83
C ASP A 86 20.09 13.70 5.55
N ASP A 87 20.01 13.47 6.86
CA ASP A 87 21.08 12.89 7.69
C ASP A 87 21.15 11.35 7.56
N GLY A 88 20.25 10.75 6.79
CA GLY A 88 20.19 9.32 6.54
C GLY A 88 19.54 8.50 7.65
N LYS A 89 18.91 9.15 8.64
CA LYS A 89 18.08 8.47 9.64
C LYS A 89 16.77 8.05 8.98
N SER A 90 16.30 6.88 9.37
CA SER A 90 15.12 6.23 8.83
C SER A 90 13.97 6.18 9.82
N TYR A 91 12.77 6.26 9.28
CA TYR A 91 11.52 6.28 10.03
C TYR A 91 10.55 5.32 9.38
N GLN A 92 10.22 4.26 10.11
CA GLN A 92 9.32 3.22 9.62
C GLN A 92 7.90 3.46 10.12
N VAL A 93 6.95 3.50 9.20
CA VAL A 93 5.52 3.64 9.50
C VAL A 93 4.72 2.60 8.75
N ILE A 94 3.90 1.85 9.48
CA ILE A 94 2.89 0.97 8.88
C ILE A 94 1.58 1.75 8.80
N THR A 95 0.88 1.62 7.67
CA THR A 95 -0.45 2.19 7.51
C THR A 95 -1.47 1.17 7.08
N LYS A 96 -2.71 1.37 7.51
CA LYS A 96 -3.87 0.65 7.00
C LYS A 96 -4.85 1.64 6.37
N ILE A 97 -5.25 1.38 5.12
CA ILE A 97 -6.15 2.24 4.37
C ILE A 97 -7.12 1.43 3.50
N ASP A 98 -8.37 1.87 3.44
CA ASP A 98 -9.36 1.34 2.52
C ASP A 98 -9.39 2.14 1.21
N THR A 99 -9.33 1.41 0.09
CA THR A 99 -9.44 1.95 -1.26
C THR A 99 -10.59 1.27 -1.98
N VAL A 100 -11.24 1.93 -2.94
CA VAL A 100 -12.39 1.34 -3.64
C VAL A 100 -12.20 1.25 -5.13
N GLU A 101 -12.54 0.08 -5.67
CA GLU A 101 -12.54 -0.18 -7.10
C GLU A 101 -13.90 0.20 -7.69
N SER A 102 -13.88 1.16 -8.61
CA SER A 102 -15.05 1.53 -9.41
C SER A 102 -15.32 0.48 -10.51
N PRO A 103 -16.55 0.43 -11.05
CA PRO A 103 -16.90 -0.50 -12.13
C PRO A 103 -16.06 -0.37 -13.42
N LYS A 104 -15.30 0.72 -13.58
CA LYS A 104 -14.41 0.97 -14.72
C LYS A 104 -12.94 0.61 -14.41
N ASN A 105 -12.69 -0.24 -13.39
CA ASN A 105 -11.35 -0.60 -12.90
C ASN A 105 -10.48 0.61 -12.52
N ARG A 106 -11.11 1.71 -12.06
CA ARG A 106 -10.40 2.84 -11.45
C ARG A 106 -10.47 2.72 -9.94
N PHE A 107 -9.33 2.88 -9.28
CA PHE A 107 -9.25 2.93 -7.83
C PHE A 107 -9.44 4.36 -7.34
N ASP A 108 -10.18 4.49 -6.26
CA ASP A 108 -10.25 5.72 -5.47
C ASP A 108 -9.55 5.44 -4.16
N CYS A 109 -8.36 6.02 -4.07
CA CYS A 109 -7.41 5.81 -3.01
C CYS A 109 -7.73 6.66 -1.76
N SER A 110 -8.66 7.62 -1.89
CA SER A 110 -9.07 8.55 -0.83
C SER A 110 -10.33 8.10 -0.07
N TYR A 111 -10.90 6.96 -0.45
CA TYR A 111 -12.19 6.51 0.06
C TYR A 111 -12.23 6.29 1.59
N GLY A 112 -11.16 5.75 2.17
CA GLY A 112 -11.04 5.58 3.62
C GLY A 112 -10.85 6.90 4.38
N GLY A 113 -10.69 8.03 3.68
CA GLY A 113 -10.34 9.32 4.28
C GLY A 113 -8.91 9.29 4.81
N TYR A 114 -8.76 8.94 6.08
CA TYR A 114 -7.46 8.89 6.76
C TYR A 114 -6.96 7.45 6.86
N SER A 115 -5.67 7.27 6.63
CA SER A 115 -5.01 6.02 6.96
C SER A 115 -4.93 5.88 8.49
N GLU A 116 -5.05 4.67 9.02
CA GLU A 116 -4.55 4.37 10.36
C GLU A 116 -3.02 4.34 10.28
N PHE A 117 -2.32 4.98 11.23
CA PHE A 117 -0.85 5.09 11.24
C PHE A 117 -0.28 4.38 12.47
N TYR A 118 0.78 3.61 12.28
CA TYR A 118 1.52 2.94 13.35
C TYR A 118 3.00 3.24 13.18
N PHE A 119 3.56 4.05 14.09
CA PHE A 119 5.01 4.27 14.14
C PHE A 119 5.70 2.99 14.60
N VAL A 120 6.65 2.49 13.80
CA VAL A 120 7.34 1.23 14.08
C VAL A 120 8.71 1.48 14.68
N SER A 121 9.54 2.28 14.02
CA SER A 121 10.91 2.51 14.47
C SER A 121 11.50 3.82 13.95
N LYS A 122 12.54 4.26 14.65
CA LYS A 122 13.47 5.33 14.28
C LYS A 122 14.88 4.73 14.36
N GLU A 123 15.59 4.68 13.24
CA GLU A 123 16.94 4.09 13.20
C GLU A 123 17.93 5.02 12.48
N GLY A 124 19.14 5.13 12.99
CA GLY A 124 20.20 5.94 12.38
C GLY A 124 20.28 7.37 12.91
N GLY A 125 21.38 8.03 12.58
CA GLY A 125 21.95 9.21 13.24
C GLY A 125 23.30 8.84 13.83
N PHE A 126 24.39 9.36 13.25
CA PHE A 126 25.72 9.29 13.84
C PHE A 126 25.81 10.18 15.08
#